data_AF-A0A3D0ZF24-F1
#
_entry.id   AF-A0A3D0ZF24-F1
#
_cell.length_a   1.000
_cell.length_b   1.000
_cell.length_c   1.000
_cell.angle_alpha   90.00
_cell.angle_beta   90.00
_cell.angle_gamma   90.00
#
_symmetry.space_group_name_H-M   'P 1'
#
loop_
_entity.id
_entity.type
_entity.pdbx_description
1 polymer ?
#
loop_
_entity_poly.entity_id
_entity_poly.type
_entity_poly.pdbx_seq_one_letter_code
_entity_poly.pdbx_strand_id
1 'polypeptide(L)'
;HQVRKDAKRLRHVAESAAPVHGKRATEIAKAAHRHQQILGDFQDSIVARDLLVSLAAAPELPEAVASAYITLHTRQVQLAADAEAEYRKERKKSRKILRGKIL
;
A
#
# COMPACT_ATOMS: atom_id res chain seq x y z
N HIS A 1 -0.07 -0.44 8.94
CA HIS A 1 0.47 0.93 9.07
C HIS A 1 2.00 0.99 9.34
N GLN A 2 2.54 0.34 10.38
CA GLN A 2 3.99 0.42 10.71
C GLN A 2 4.91 0.02 9.55
N VAL A 3 4.61 -1.11 8.88
CA VAL A 3 5.37 -1.58 7.70
C VAL A 3 5.51 -0.50 6.61
N ARG A 4 4.46 0.32 6.38
CA ARG A 4 4.49 1.39 5.38
C ARG A 4 5.44 2.52 5.80
N LYS A 5 5.47 2.88 7.09
CA LYS A 5 6.42 3.86 7.64
C LYS A 5 7.85 3.37 7.49
N ASP A 6 8.10 2.10 7.80
CA ASP A 6 9.42 1.50 7.67
C ASP A 6 9.88 1.40 6.22
N ALA A 7 8.98 1.03 5.29
CA ALA A 7 9.25 1.06 3.85
C ALA A 7 9.61 2.46 3.35
N LYS A 8 8.88 3.50 3.77
CA LYS A 8 9.20 4.89 3.42
C LYS A 8 10.57 5.31 3.96
N ARG A 9 10.87 4.98 5.22
CA ARG A 9 12.18 5.27 5.83
C ARG A 9 13.31 4.57 5.08
N LEU A 10 13.15 3.28 4.81
CA LEU A 10 14.13 2.49 4.06
C LEU A 10 14.37 3.05 2.67
N ARG A 11 13.30 3.45 1.95
CA ARG A 11 13.41 4.08 0.64
C ARG A 11 14.29 5.33 0.71
N HIS A 12 14.01 6.25 1.64
CA HIS A 12 14.78 7.48 1.75
C HIS A 12 16.24 7.26 2.14
N VAL A 13 16.51 6.32 3.06
CA VAL A 13 17.89 5.95 3.41
C VAL A 13 18.62 5.39 2.18
N ALA A 14 17.96 4.51 1.41
CA ALA A 14 18.55 3.90 0.22
C ALA A 14 18.74 4.90 -0.93
N GLU A 15 17.83 5.86 -1.12
CA GLU A 15 17.98 6.98 -2.06
C GLU A 15 19.21 7.81 -1.70
N SER A 16 19.37 8.19 -0.43
CA SER A 16 20.54 8.95 0.04
C SER A 16 21.85 8.18 -0.07
N ALA A 17 21.80 6.85 0.03
CA ALA A 17 22.96 5.97 -0.10
C ALA A 17 23.33 5.68 -1.57
N ALA A 18 22.48 6.03 -2.54
CA ALA A 18 22.70 5.72 -3.95
C ALA A 18 24.01 6.27 -4.55
N PRO A 19 24.49 7.48 -4.20
CA PRO A 19 25.77 8.00 -4.71
C PRO A 19 26.99 7.18 -4.25
N VAL A 20 26.91 6.51 -3.09
CA VAL A 20 28.03 5.75 -2.50
C VAL A 20 27.93 4.26 -2.84
N HIS A 21 26.72 3.68 -2.77
CA HIS A 21 26.49 2.24 -2.93
C HIS A 21 25.85 1.87 -4.28
N GLY A 22 25.69 2.84 -5.17
CA GLY A 22 25.34 2.67 -6.58
C GLY A 22 24.06 1.84 -6.83
N LYS A 23 24.19 0.87 -7.74
CA LYS A 23 23.08 0.03 -8.22
C LYS A 23 22.35 -0.68 -7.08
N ARG A 24 23.06 -1.14 -6.05
CA ARG A 24 22.44 -1.91 -4.97
C ARG A 24 21.47 -1.06 -4.15
N ALA A 25 21.91 0.13 -3.73
CA ALA A 25 21.07 1.07 -3.00
C ALA A 25 19.85 1.49 -3.83
N THR A 26 20.04 1.72 -5.14
CA THR A 26 18.94 2.02 -6.07
C THR A 26 17.90 0.89 -6.11
N GLU A 27 18.32 -0.38 -6.17
CA GLU A 27 17.38 -1.51 -6.17
C GLU A 27 16.66 -1.69 -4.83
N ILE A 28 17.31 -1.38 -3.70
CA ILE A 28 16.66 -1.35 -2.39
C ILE A 28 15.61 -0.24 -2.33
N ALA A 29 15.93 0.96 -2.79
CA ALA A 29 14.99 2.08 -2.85
C ALA A 29 13.75 1.74 -3.69
N LYS A 30 13.94 1.15 -4.89
CA LYS A 30 12.84 0.68 -5.73
C LYS A 30 11.98 -0.38 -5.06
N ALA A 31 12.59 -1.36 -4.38
CA ALA A 31 11.85 -2.38 -3.65
C ALA A 31 11.02 -1.74 -2.52
N ALA A 32 11.63 -0.89 -1.70
CA ALA A 32 10.96 -0.17 -0.63
C ALA A 32 9.80 0.71 -1.16
N HIS A 33 9.99 1.35 -2.32
CA HIS A 33 8.94 2.10 -2.99
C HIS A 33 7.73 1.24 -3.39
N ARG A 34 7.94 0.06 -3.99
CA ARG A 34 6.85 -0.87 -4.32
C ARG A 34 6.07 -1.30 -3.08
N HIS A 35 6.78 -1.63 -2.00
CA HIS A 35 6.15 -1.92 -0.70
C HIS A 35 5.31 -0.74 -0.19
N GLN A 36 5.84 0.48 -0.28
CA GLN A 36 5.13 1.68 0.13
C GLN A 36 3.85 1.92 -0.69
N GLN A 37 3.91 1.71 -2.02
CA GLN A 37 2.78 1.92 -2.92
C GLN A 37 1.65 0.93 -2.65
N ILE A 38 1.94 -0.38 -2.63
CA ILE A 38 0.94 -1.42 -2.38
C ILE A 38 0.26 -1.22 -1.01
N LEU A 39 1.05 -0.89 0.03
CA LEU A 39 0.50 -0.60 1.35
C LEU A 39 -0.24 0.75 1.43
N GLY A 40 0.00 1.64 0.47
CA GLY A 40 -0.77 2.84 0.25
C GLY A 40 -2.16 2.49 -0.30
N ASP A 41 -2.22 1.73 -1.39
CA ASP A 41 -3.48 1.30 -2.02
C ASP A 41 -4.38 0.53 -1.03
N PHE A 42 -3.77 -0.34 -0.19
CA PHE A 42 -4.48 -1.00 0.91
C PHE A 42 -5.08 0.02 1.89
N GLN A 43 -4.30 1.00 2.34
CA GLN A 43 -4.75 2.00 3.31
C GLN A 43 -5.85 2.89 2.70
N ASP A 44 -5.71 3.28 1.45
CA ASP A 44 -6.69 4.10 0.73
C ASP A 44 -8.03 3.34 0.62
N SER A 45 -7.98 2.03 0.38
CA SER A 45 -9.18 1.17 0.40
C SER A 45 -9.85 1.14 1.79
N ILE A 46 -9.07 1.08 2.87
CA ILE A 46 -9.62 1.14 4.24
C ILE A 46 -10.27 2.50 4.52
N VAL A 47 -9.60 3.60 4.19
CA VAL A 47 -10.14 4.96 4.40
C VAL A 47 -11.39 5.20 3.55
N ALA A 48 -11.39 4.72 2.30
CA ALA A 48 -12.55 4.83 1.41
C ALA A 48 -13.75 4.05 1.95
N ARG A 49 -13.54 2.88 2.57
CA ARG A 49 -14.63 2.12 3.21
C ARG A 49 -15.27 2.88 4.35
N ASP A 50 -14.47 3.47 5.22
CA ASP A 50 -14.98 4.24 6.36
C ASP A 50 -15.80 5.44 5.89
N LEU A 51 -15.34 6.12 4.82
CA LEU A 51 -16.09 7.19 4.18
C LEU A 51 -17.40 6.70 3.54
N LEU A 52 -17.38 5.56 2.85
CA LEU A 52 -18.57 5.02 2.20
C LEU A 52 -19.64 4.60 3.21
N VAL A 53 -19.24 4.08 4.36
CA VAL A 53 -20.15 3.78 5.47
C VAL A 53 -20.79 5.04 6.03
N SER A 54 -20.01 6.12 6.23
CA SER A 54 -20.58 7.39 6.72
C SER A 54 -21.54 8.03 5.71
N LEU A 55 -21.22 7.96 4.42
CA LEU A 55 -22.10 8.45 3.36
C LEU A 55 -23.39 7.63 3.25
N ALA A 56 -23.32 6.30 3.37
CA ALA A 56 -24.49 5.42 3.32
C ALA A 56 -25.43 5.58 4.53
N ALA A 57 -24.93 6.14 5.65
CA ALA A 57 -25.72 6.40 6.85
C ALA A 57 -26.46 7.76 6.83
N ALA A 58 -26.32 8.55 5.77
CA ALA A 58 -26.95 9.87 5.68
C ALA A 58 -28.49 9.76 5.68
N PRO A 59 -29.19 10.57 6.50
CA PRO A 59 -30.66 10.61 6.47
C PRO A 59 -31.15 11.10 5.10
N GLU A 60 -32.31 10.61 4.67
CA GLU A 60 -32.96 10.95 3.38
C GLU A 60 -32.20 10.53 2.12
N LEU A 61 -31.16 9.69 2.24
CA LEU A 61 -30.43 9.18 1.09
C LEU A 61 -31.34 8.28 0.23
N PRO A 62 -31.49 8.54 -1.09
CA PRO A 62 -32.27 7.66 -1.95
C PRO A 62 -31.72 6.23 -1.95
N GLU A 63 -32.61 5.23 -1.94
CA GLU A 63 -32.24 3.81 -1.86
C GLU A 63 -31.23 3.40 -2.94
N ALA A 64 -31.42 3.87 -4.18
CA ALA A 64 -30.51 3.60 -5.29
C ALA A 64 -29.07 4.12 -5.02
N VAL A 65 -28.94 5.27 -4.35
CA VAL A 65 -27.64 5.86 -4.00
C VAL A 65 -27.01 5.10 -2.83
N ALA A 66 -27.80 4.73 -1.82
CA ALA A 66 -27.34 3.88 -0.71
C ALA A 66 -26.79 2.54 -1.24
N SER A 67 -27.50 1.90 -2.17
CA SER A 67 -27.07 0.67 -2.83
C SER A 67 -25.75 0.83 -3.61
N ALA A 68 -25.58 1.96 -4.30
CA ALA A 68 -24.33 2.27 -4.99
C ALA A 68 -23.14 2.40 -4.01
N TYR A 69 -23.32 3.05 -2.86
CA TYR A 69 -22.27 3.13 -1.84
C TYR A 69 -21.91 1.77 -1.24
N ILE A 70 -22.90 0.88 -1.01
CA ILE A 70 -22.65 -0.49 -0.55
C ILE A 70 -21.85 -1.28 -1.59
N THR A 71 -22.18 -1.12 -2.87
CA THR A 71 -21.45 -1.76 -3.98
C THR A 71 -20.00 -1.26 -4.05
N LEU A 72 -19.79 0.05 -3.94
CA LEU A 72 -18.45 0.65 -3.87
C LEU A 72 -17.68 0.16 -2.64
N HIS A 73 -18.32 0.06 -1.48
CA HIS A 73 -17.69 -0.45 -0.26
C HIS A 73 -17.20 -1.88 -0.48
N THR A 74 -18.04 -2.73 -1.09
CA THR A 74 -17.67 -4.11 -1.45
C THR A 74 -16.48 -4.15 -2.41
N ARG A 75 -16.42 -3.23 -3.39
CA ARG A 75 -15.26 -3.11 -4.27
C ARG A 75 -13.99 -2.74 -3.51
N GLN A 76 -14.06 -1.83 -2.54
CA GLN A 76 -12.91 -1.46 -1.71
C GLN A 76 -12.42 -2.62 -0.83
N VAL A 77 -13.32 -3.48 -0.34
CA VAL A 77 -12.93 -4.73 0.36
C VAL A 77 -12.09 -5.62 -0.56
N GLN A 78 -12.52 -5.79 -1.81
CA GLN A 78 -11.77 -6.58 -2.79
C GLN A 78 -10.40 -5.95 -3.11
N LEU A 79 -10.34 -4.63 -3.32
CA LEU A 79 -9.08 -3.92 -3.59
C LEU A 79 -8.09 -4.05 -2.43
N ALA A 80 -8.55 -3.97 -1.18
CA ALA A 80 -7.70 -4.21 -0.02
C ALA A 80 -7.16 -5.66 0.00
N ALA A 81 -7.99 -6.65 -0.29
CA ALA A 81 -7.56 -8.05 -0.36
C ALA A 81 -6.53 -8.29 -1.48
N ASP A 82 -6.75 -7.69 -2.65
CA ASP A 82 -5.84 -7.76 -3.79
C ASP A 82 -4.48 -7.12 -3.45
N ALA A 83 -4.49 -5.93 -2.85
CA ALA A 83 -3.29 -5.24 -2.39
C ALA A 83 -2.53 -6.05 -1.32
N GLU A 84 -3.24 -6.70 -0.39
CA GLU A 84 -2.58 -7.57 0.60
C GLU A 84 -1.92 -8.79 -0.08
N ALA A 85 -2.60 -9.42 -1.04
CA ALA A 85 -2.05 -10.53 -1.80
C ALA A 85 -0.82 -10.10 -2.63
N GLU A 86 -0.86 -8.91 -3.24
CA GLU A 86 0.27 -8.33 -3.95
C GLU A 86 1.44 -8.05 -3.01
N TYR A 87 1.20 -7.46 -1.84
CA TYR A 87 2.21 -7.21 -0.83
C TYR A 87 2.92 -8.50 -0.41
N ARG A 88 2.16 -9.59 -0.20
CA ARG A 88 2.72 -10.91 0.13
C ARG A 88 3.63 -11.44 -0.99
N LYS A 89 3.26 -11.24 -2.26
CA LYS A 89 4.09 -11.61 -3.43
C LYS A 89 5.36 -10.75 -3.49
N GLU A 90 5.24 -9.43 -3.37
CA GLU A 90 6.37 -8.52 -3.46
C GLU A 90 7.34 -8.71 -2.28
N ARG A 91 6.83 -9.01 -1.08
CA ARG A 91 7.68 -9.35 0.09
C ARG A 91 8.56 -10.56 -0.16
N LYS A 92 8.04 -11.60 -0.83
CA LYS A 92 8.83 -12.78 -1.20
C LYS A 92 9.91 -12.45 -2.22
N LYS A 93 9.59 -11.63 -3.23
CA LYS A 93 10.52 -11.17 -4.27
C LYS A 93 11.62 -10.28 -3.70
N SER A 94 11.24 -9.25 -2.95
CA SER A 94 12.17 -8.27 -2.39
C SER A 94 13.11 -8.86 -1.34
N ARG A 95 12.75 -9.97 -0.69
CA ARG A 95 13.58 -10.62 0.33
C ARG A 95 15.03 -10.88 -0.14
N LYS A 96 15.23 -11.26 -1.41
CA LYS A 96 16.59 -11.45 -1.97
C LYS A 96 17.35 -10.13 -2.12
N ILE A 97 16.64 -9.06 -2.48
CA ILE A 97 17.18 -7.71 -2.63
C ILE A 97 17.48 -7.07 -1.27
N LEU A 98 16.74 -7.43 -0.21
CA LEU A 98 16.93 -6.85 1.12
C LEU A 98 17.94 -7.63 1.99
N ARG A 99 18.21 -8.90 1.68
CA ARG A 99 19.13 -9.76 2.46
C ARG A 99 20.58 -9.81 1.97
N GLY A 100 20.91 -9.22 0.83
CA GLY A 100 22.30 -9.23 0.38
C GLY A 100 23.17 -8.37 1.31
N LYS A 101 24.38 -8.86 1.64
CA LYS A 101 25.32 -8.18 2.53
C LYS A 101 25.53 -6.74 2.10
N ILE A 102 25.44 -5.83 3.06
CA ILE A 102 26.00 -4.48 2.97
C ILE A 102 27.48 -4.68 3.30
N LEU A 103 28.33 -4.70 2.27
CA LEU A 103 29.76 -4.49 2.44
C LEU A 103 29.99 -2.98 2.46
#